data_AF-A0AAV4ETG9-F1
#
_entry.id   AF-A0AAV4ETG9-F1
#
_cell.length_a   1.000
_cell.length_b   1.000
_cell.length_c   1.000
_cell.angle_alpha   90.00
_cell.angle_beta   90.00
_cell.angle_gamma   90.00
#
_symmetry.space_group_name_H-M   'P 1'
#
loop_
_entity.id
_entity.type
_entity.pdbx_description
1 polymer ?
#
loop_
_entity_poly.entity_id
_entity_poly.type
_entity_poly.pdbx_seq_one_letter_code
_entity_poly.pdbx_strand_id
1 'polypeptide(L)'
;MKSFVAAVFLLMTSQALCANVCQLPQSESMFYLTSSMSDFYVANDFDQGKVLTVYGSNPHGDSYFYVDLASGYTYYNTSEAGCRFFKYTPEQNGIFDQCLPDDASPERLGEVDFYFMTPPKFEWLVGMKPVPDTSFYYRVFSRFSHEQVTDSATTFGVLYKFSPGISDSTVFDKDFSECVETSFTS
;
A
#
# COMPACT_ATOMS: atom_id res chain seq x y z
N MET A 1 -1.15 -49.81 11.60
CA MET A 1 -2.14 -48.81 12.05
C MET A 1 -1.58 -47.72 13.00
N LYS A 2 -0.25 -47.45 13.00
CA LYS A 2 0.36 -46.38 13.82
C LYS A 2 1.03 -45.25 13.00
N SER A 3 1.09 -45.37 11.66
CA SER A 3 1.74 -44.37 10.78
C SER A 3 0.79 -43.40 10.07
N PHE A 4 -0.52 -43.61 10.12
CA PHE A 4 -1.47 -42.73 9.42
C PHE A 4 -1.78 -41.44 10.20
N VAL A 5 -1.71 -41.49 11.54
CA VAL A 5 -2.00 -40.32 12.38
C VAL A 5 -0.89 -39.27 12.32
N ALA A 6 0.37 -39.68 12.12
CA ALA A 6 1.50 -38.75 12.00
C ALA A 6 1.48 -37.95 10.68
N ALA A 7 1.03 -38.55 9.57
CA ALA A 7 0.93 -37.87 8.29
C ALA A 7 -0.21 -36.82 8.27
N VAL A 8 -1.33 -37.10 8.95
CA VAL A 8 -2.43 -36.13 9.10
C VAL A 8 -2.02 -34.95 9.98
N PHE A 9 -1.21 -35.15 11.02
CA PHE A 9 -0.67 -34.06 11.83
C PHE A 9 0.36 -33.19 11.10
N LEU A 10 1.20 -33.77 10.23
CA LEU A 10 2.13 -33.00 9.39
C LEU A 10 1.42 -32.23 8.25
N LEU A 11 0.31 -32.75 7.74
CA LEU A 11 -0.53 -32.06 6.74
C LEU A 11 -1.40 -30.95 7.35
N MET A 12 -1.72 -31.01 8.65
CA MET A 12 -2.43 -29.94 9.35
C MET A 12 -1.54 -28.75 9.73
N THR A 13 -0.21 -28.90 9.71
CA THR A 13 0.71 -27.75 9.86
C THR A 13 1.05 -27.06 8.54
N SER A 14 0.76 -27.66 7.39
CA SER A 14 1.02 -27.05 6.07
C SER A 14 -0.15 -26.24 5.51
N GLN A 15 -1.30 -26.23 6.18
CA GLN A 15 -2.47 -25.41 5.80
C GLN A 15 -2.61 -24.12 6.60
N ALA A 16 -1.80 -23.93 7.64
CA ALA A 16 -1.66 -22.61 8.25
C ALA A 16 -0.62 -21.84 7.43
N LEU A 17 -1.09 -20.89 6.61
CA LEU A 17 -0.38 -19.72 6.05
C LEU A 17 -0.82 -19.38 4.61
N CYS A 18 -2.11 -19.49 4.29
CA CYS A 18 -2.74 -18.36 3.57
C CYS A 18 -3.11 -17.32 4.63
N ALA A 19 -2.11 -16.83 5.38
CA ALA A 19 -2.31 -15.68 6.23
C ALA A 19 -2.30 -14.49 5.28
N ASN A 20 -3.45 -13.86 5.08
CA ASN A 20 -3.50 -12.59 4.37
C ASN A 20 -2.49 -11.66 5.03
N VAL A 21 -1.46 -11.26 4.29
CA VAL A 21 -0.39 -10.41 4.80
C VAL A 21 -0.95 -8.99 4.81
N CYS A 22 -1.56 -8.63 5.93
CA CYS A 22 -2.32 -7.39 6.08
C CYS A 22 -1.56 -6.36 6.91
N GLN A 23 -1.69 -5.11 6.50
CA GLN A 23 -1.25 -3.94 7.25
C GLN A 23 -2.21 -3.67 8.42
N LEU A 24 -1.73 -2.93 9.42
CA LEU A 24 -2.57 -2.45 10.52
C LEU A 24 -3.77 -1.63 9.99
N PRO A 25 -4.97 -1.76 10.59
CA PRO A 25 -6.17 -1.07 10.12
C PRO A 25 -6.01 0.45 10.04
N GLN A 26 -5.29 1.04 10.99
CA GLN A 26 -5.00 2.46 11.06
C GLN A 26 -3.51 2.69 11.25
N SER A 27 -2.93 3.58 10.44
CA SER A 27 -1.54 3.99 10.61
C SER A 27 -1.18 5.31 9.94
N GLU A 28 -0.10 5.90 10.45
CA GLU A 28 0.62 6.98 9.82
C GLU A 28 2.02 6.51 9.46
N SER A 29 2.53 6.92 8.30
CA SER A 29 3.86 6.59 7.83
C SER A 29 4.52 7.79 7.15
N MET A 30 5.83 7.92 7.30
CA MET A 30 6.67 8.74 6.44
C MET A 30 7.38 7.83 5.47
N PHE A 31 7.44 8.18 4.19
CA PHE A 31 8.26 7.43 3.25
C PHE A 31 9.30 8.25 2.51
N TYR A 32 10.44 7.60 2.27
CA TYR A 32 11.60 8.15 1.59
C TYR A 32 11.72 7.54 0.20
N LEU A 33 11.65 8.36 -0.84
CA LEU A 33 11.93 7.91 -2.20
C LEU A 33 13.43 7.72 -2.38
N THR A 34 13.88 6.53 -2.78
CA THR A 34 15.31 6.27 -2.97
C THR A 34 15.90 6.90 -4.22
N SER A 35 15.06 7.45 -5.11
CA SER A 35 15.44 8.13 -6.35
C SER A 35 15.29 9.66 -6.31
N SER A 36 14.79 10.23 -5.20
CA SER A 36 14.66 11.68 -5.04
C SER A 36 14.85 12.11 -3.58
N MET A 37 15.22 13.36 -3.33
CA MET A 37 15.26 13.90 -1.96
C MET A 37 13.87 14.32 -1.42
N SER A 38 12.79 14.00 -2.13
CA SER A 38 11.44 14.36 -1.70
C SER A 38 10.88 13.30 -0.77
N ASP A 39 10.48 13.74 0.42
CA ASP A 39 9.76 12.94 1.41
C ASP A 39 8.25 12.97 1.13
N PHE A 40 7.53 11.98 1.66
CA PHE A 40 6.08 11.95 1.62
C PHE A 40 5.52 11.50 2.97
N TYR A 41 4.39 12.09 3.34
CA TYR A 41 3.55 11.62 4.43
C TYR A 41 2.45 10.71 3.88
N VAL A 42 2.14 9.63 4.59
CA VAL A 42 1.03 8.72 4.30
C VAL A 42 0.22 8.45 5.54
N ALA A 43 -1.11 8.47 5.37
CA ALA A 43 -2.04 7.99 6.37
C ALA A 43 -3.00 6.99 5.74
N ASN A 44 -3.31 5.90 6.45
CA ASN A 44 -4.36 4.97 6.06
C ASN A 44 -5.35 4.76 7.20
N ASP A 45 -6.63 4.76 6.85
CA ASP A 45 -7.74 4.36 7.71
C ASP A 45 -8.57 3.34 6.95
N PHE A 46 -8.17 2.07 7.01
CA PHE A 46 -8.83 0.98 6.31
C PHE A 46 -10.21 0.68 6.90
N ASP A 47 -10.45 1.04 8.17
CA ASP A 47 -11.77 0.94 8.78
C ASP A 47 -12.78 1.88 8.09
N GLN A 48 -12.30 3.02 7.55
CA GLN A 48 -13.08 3.96 6.75
C GLN A 48 -12.83 3.86 5.24
N GLY A 49 -11.95 2.98 4.79
CA GLY A 49 -11.58 2.84 3.38
C GLY A 49 -10.83 4.05 2.80
N LYS A 50 -9.92 4.68 3.54
CA LYS A 50 -9.21 5.90 3.12
C LYS A 50 -7.71 5.72 3.11
N VAL A 51 -7.05 6.19 2.05
CA VAL A 51 -5.59 6.28 1.97
C VAL A 51 -5.21 7.67 1.46
N LEU A 52 -4.35 8.37 2.19
CA LEU A 52 -3.85 9.70 1.84
C LEU A 52 -2.33 9.63 1.70
N THR A 53 -1.80 10.25 0.64
CA THR A 53 -0.38 10.51 0.44
C THR A 53 -0.18 12.00 0.19
N VAL A 54 0.73 12.66 0.91
CA VAL A 54 1.00 14.10 0.79
C VAL A 54 2.46 14.29 0.43
N TYR A 55 2.74 15.18 -0.52
CA TYR A 55 4.10 15.54 -0.89
C TYR A 55 4.74 16.38 0.24
N GLY A 56 5.91 15.94 0.72
CA GLY A 56 6.60 16.52 1.86
C GLY A 56 6.21 15.88 3.19
N SER A 57 6.66 16.49 4.29
CA SER A 57 6.46 15.99 5.66
C SER A 57 5.29 16.63 6.41
N ASN A 58 4.59 17.60 5.81
CA ASN A 58 3.41 18.22 6.39
C ASN A 58 2.15 17.40 6.04
N PRO A 59 1.46 16.78 7.01
CA PRO A 59 0.22 16.01 6.76
C PRO A 59 -0.91 16.82 6.11
N HIS A 60 -0.88 18.14 6.28
CA HIS A 60 -1.89 19.08 5.78
C HIS A 60 -1.47 19.78 4.49
N GLY A 61 -0.49 19.24 3.76
CA GLY A 61 -0.02 19.81 2.50
C GLY A 61 -1.10 19.87 1.39
N ASP A 62 -0.96 20.85 0.50
CA ASP A 62 -1.89 21.10 -0.61
C ASP A 62 -1.68 20.17 -1.80
N SER A 63 -0.46 19.62 -1.94
CA SER A 63 -0.15 18.62 -2.97
C SER A 63 -0.31 17.22 -2.41
N TYR A 64 -1.30 16.47 -2.89
CA TYR A 64 -1.67 15.16 -2.33
C TYR A 64 -2.29 14.21 -3.36
N PHE A 65 -2.34 12.93 -2.97
CA PHE A 65 -3.19 11.89 -3.53
C PHE A 65 -4.07 11.31 -2.43
N TYR A 66 -5.37 11.19 -2.68
CA TYR A 66 -6.33 10.60 -1.78
C TYR A 66 -7.11 9.50 -2.52
N VAL A 67 -7.16 8.31 -1.94
CA VAL A 67 -7.87 7.15 -2.49
C VAL A 67 -9.04 6.83 -1.56
N ASP A 68 -10.25 6.89 -2.10
CA ASP A 68 -11.47 6.38 -1.47
C ASP A 68 -11.69 4.94 -1.94
N LEU A 69 -11.35 3.98 -1.09
CA LEU A 69 -11.48 2.56 -1.38
C LEU A 69 -12.95 2.12 -1.49
N ALA A 70 -13.89 2.85 -0.88
CA ALA A 70 -15.31 2.49 -0.92
C ALA A 70 -15.94 2.87 -2.27
N SER A 71 -15.60 4.04 -2.82
CA SER A 71 -16.12 4.50 -4.12
C SER A 71 -15.22 4.11 -5.31
N GLY A 72 -13.94 3.82 -5.04
CA GLY A 72 -12.89 3.54 -6.01
C GLY A 72 -12.33 4.79 -6.68
N TYR A 73 -12.72 5.99 -6.23
CA TYR A 73 -12.20 7.24 -6.76
C TYR A 73 -10.85 7.60 -6.13
N THR A 74 -9.97 8.10 -6.99
CA THR A 74 -8.70 8.69 -6.58
C THR A 74 -8.73 10.18 -6.94
N TYR A 75 -8.44 10.99 -5.94
CA TYR A 75 -8.33 12.44 -6.03
C TYR A 75 -6.86 12.81 -5.96
N TYR A 76 -6.42 13.74 -6.78
CA TYR A 76 -5.08 14.29 -6.67
C TYR A 76 -5.11 15.80 -6.85
N ASN A 77 -4.30 16.49 -6.07
CA ASN A 77 -4.11 17.92 -6.16
C ASN A 77 -2.62 18.20 -6.30
N THR A 78 -2.26 19.05 -7.26
CA THR A 78 -0.89 19.56 -7.41
C THR A 78 -0.93 21.05 -7.71
N SER A 79 0.15 21.76 -7.40
CA SER A 79 0.28 23.19 -7.71
C SER A 79 0.12 23.52 -9.19
N GLU A 80 0.39 22.56 -10.09
CA GLU A 80 0.35 22.76 -11.54
C GLU A 80 -1.00 22.41 -12.15
N ALA A 81 -1.63 21.33 -11.69
CA ALA A 81 -2.82 20.76 -12.32
C ALA A 81 -4.13 21.11 -11.61
N GLY A 82 -4.07 21.63 -10.38
CA GLY A 82 -5.21 21.80 -9.48
C GLY A 82 -5.79 20.46 -9.03
N CYS A 83 -6.95 20.50 -8.34
CA CYS A 83 -7.60 19.27 -7.92
C CYS A 83 -8.31 18.56 -9.07
N ARG A 84 -8.04 17.27 -9.21
CA ARG A 84 -8.65 16.39 -10.20
C ARG A 84 -9.01 15.05 -9.58
N PHE A 85 -9.95 14.35 -10.20
CA PHE A 85 -10.31 12.99 -9.79
C PHE A 85 -10.51 12.07 -10.98
N PHE A 86 -10.28 10.79 -10.75
CA PHE A 86 -10.49 9.74 -11.74
C PHE A 86 -10.81 8.43 -11.00
N LYS A 87 -11.24 7.41 -11.73
CA LYS A 87 -11.54 6.09 -11.17
C LYS A 87 -10.55 5.05 -11.71
N TYR A 88 -9.70 4.52 -10.84
CA TYR A 88 -8.82 3.40 -11.18
C TYR A 88 -9.64 2.10 -11.30
N THR A 89 -9.15 1.16 -12.10
CA THR A 89 -9.70 -0.20 -12.09
C THR A 89 -9.40 -0.88 -10.75
N PRO A 90 -10.18 -1.90 -10.34
CA PRO A 90 -9.87 -2.67 -9.13
C PRO A 90 -8.43 -3.19 -9.10
N GLU A 91 -7.89 -3.60 -10.25
CA GLU A 91 -6.51 -4.07 -10.37
C GLU A 91 -5.48 -2.98 -10.08
N GLN A 92 -5.73 -1.75 -10.53
CA GLN A 92 -4.85 -0.59 -10.30
C GLN A 92 -4.88 -0.13 -8.83
N ASN A 93 -6.02 -0.25 -8.15
CA ASN A 93 -6.15 0.10 -6.74
C ASN A 93 -5.50 -0.92 -5.78
N GLY A 94 -5.16 -2.12 -6.24
CA GLY A 94 -4.69 -3.21 -5.38
C GLY A 94 -3.41 -2.92 -4.58
N ILE A 95 -2.59 -1.93 -4.98
CA ILE A 95 -1.41 -1.50 -4.20
C ILE A 95 -1.79 -0.79 -2.88
N PHE A 96 -2.99 -0.20 -2.84
CA PHE A 96 -3.54 0.52 -1.70
C PHE A 96 -4.39 -0.36 -0.79
N ASP A 97 -4.63 -1.62 -1.17
CA ASP A 97 -5.37 -2.55 -0.33
C ASP A 97 -4.63 -2.82 0.99
N GLN A 98 -5.41 -3.09 2.03
CA GLN A 98 -4.88 -3.41 3.35
C GLN A 98 -3.97 -4.64 3.30
N CYS A 99 -4.36 -5.64 2.50
CA CYS A 99 -3.70 -6.94 2.43
C CYS A 99 -3.03 -7.14 1.07
N LEU A 100 -1.91 -7.86 1.07
CA LEU A 100 -1.32 -8.33 -0.18
C LEU A 100 -2.28 -9.29 -0.90
N PRO A 101 -2.28 -9.31 -2.24
CA PRO A 101 -3.13 -10.21 -3.00
C PRO A 101 -2.69 -11.67 -2.86
N ASP A 102 -3.62 -12.59 -3.14
CA ASP A 102 -3.43 -14.03 -2.98
C ASP A 102 -2.28 -14.62 -3.83
N ASP A 103 -1.89 -13.94 -4.90
CA ASP A 103 -0.79 -14.33 -5.80
C ASP A 103 0.58 -13.79 -5.37
N ALA A 104 0.66 -13.11 -4.22
CA ALA A 104 1.91 -12.63 -3.66
C ALA A 104 2.85 -13.80 -3.31
N SER A 105 3.98 -13.88 -4.01
CA SER A 105 4.95 -14.97 -3.83
C SER A 105 6.00 -14.60 -2.78
N PRO A 106 6.15 -15.36 -1.67
CA PRO A 106 7.07 -15.01 -0.60
C PRO A 106 8.51 -15.40 -0.92
N GLU A 107 9.44 -14.49 -0.65
CA GLU A 107 10.88 -14.73 -0.54
C GLU A 107 11.34 -14.27 0.85
N ARG A 108 11.67 -15.22 1.72
CA ARG A 108 12.08 -14.88 3.10
C ARG A 108 13.55 -14.50 3.16
N LEU A 109 13.84 -13.26 3.59
CA LEU A 109 15.20 -12.77 3.78
C LEU A 109 15.35 -12.18 5.20
N GLY A 110 15.73 -13.03 6.16
CA GLY A 110 16.03 -12.59 7.52
C GLY A 110 14.79 -12.13 8.29
N GLU A 111 14.82 -10.90 8.82
CA GLU A 111 13.71 -10.32 9.61
C GLU A 111 12.59 -9.70 8.77
N VAL A 112 12.76 -9.61 7.45
CA VAL A 112 11.80 -9.04 6.51
C VAL A 112 11.39 -10.12 5.52
N ASP A 113 10.09 -10.35 5.42
CA ASP A 113 9.51 -11.20 4.39
C ASP A 113 9.28 -10.34 3.15
N PHE A 114 9.89 -10.72 2.02
CA PHE A 114 9.66 -10.05 0.75
C PHE A 114 8.57 -10.77 -0.02
N TYR A 115 7.76 -10.01 -0.73
CA TYR A 115 6.69 -10.55 -1.58
C TYR A 115 6.80 -9.94 -2.97
N PHE A 116 6.78 -10.80 -3.99
CA PHE A 116 6.82 -10.42 -5.39
C PHE A 116 5.49 -10.66 -6.06
N MET A 117 5.07 -9.69 -6.85
CA MET A 117 3.86 -9.73 -7.66
C MET A 117 4.22 -9.35 -9.09
N THR A 118 3.73 -10.14 -10.03
CA THR A 118 4.04 -10.03 -11.46
C THR A 118 2.78 -9.68 -12.27
N PRO A 119 2.92 -9.25 -13.54
CA PRO A 119 1.79 -8.99 -14.43
C PRO A 119 0.75 -10.13 -14.46
N PRO A 120 -0.55 -9.84 -14.68
CA PRO A 120 -1.07 -8.67 -15.39
C PRO A 120 -1.30 -7.41 -14.54
N LYS A 121 -1.12 -7.47 -13.21
CA LYS A 121 -1.55 -6.38 -12.33
C LYS A 121 -0.52 -5.25 -12.24
N PHE A 122 0.74 -5.53 -11.93
CA PHE A 122 1.88 -4.59 -11.91
C PHE A 122 3.14 -5.35 -11.43
N GLU A 123 4.35 -4.83 -11.62
CA GLU A 123 5.56 -5.42 -11.02
C GLU A 123 5.85 -4.72 -9.68
N TRP A 124 5.69 -5.45 -8.57
CA TRP A 124 5.93 -4.94 -7.22
C TRP A 124 6.64 -5.94 -6.35
N LEU A 125 7.69 -5.44 -5.71
CA LEU A 125 8.39 -6.07 -4.60
C LEU A 125 8.05 -5.28 -3.33
N VAL A 126 7.53 -5.96 -2.31
CA VAL A 126 7.22 -5.36 -1.02
C VAL A 126 7.91 -6.11 0.10
N GLY A 127 8.57 -5.37 0.99
CA GLY A 127 9.14 -5.91 2.21
C GLY A 127 8.17 -5.70 3.37
N MET A 128 7.78 -6.78 4.03
CA MET A 128 6.86 -6.79 5.15
C MET A 128 7.56 -7.32 6.41
N LYS A 129 7.38 -6.62 7.52
CA LYS A 129 7.92 -7.01 8.83
C LYS A 129 6.76 -7.30 9.79
N PRO A 130 6.70 -8.47 10.45
CA PRO A 130 5.66 -8.76 11.43
C PRO A 130 5.59 -7.71 12.55
N VAL A 131 4.38 -7.34 12.96
CA VAL A 131 4.14 -6.51 14.14
C VAL A 131 4.09 -7.42 15.38
N PRO A 132 4.91 -7.19 16.42
CA PRO A 132 4.90 -8.00 17.63
C PRO A 132 3.50 -8.11 18.24
N ASP A 133 3.15 -9.32 18.70
CA ASP A 133 1.90 -9.63 19.39
C ASP A 133 0.61 -9.37 18.59
N THR A 134 0.68 -9.25 17.26
CA THR A 134 -0.49 -9.14 16.38
C THR A 134 -0.38 -10.04 15.14
N SER A 135 -1.44 -10.12 14.35
CA SER A 135 -1.44 -10.79 13.03
C SER A 135 -1.08 -9.86 11.88
N PHE A 136 -0.68 -8.61 12.15
CA PHE A 136 -0.43 -7.59 11.14
C PHE A 136 1.06 -7.44 10.81
N TYR A 137 1.33 -6.70 9.73
CA TYR A 137 2.66 -6.44 9.21
C TYR A 137 2.88 -4.95 8.97
N TYR A 138 4.09 -4.48 9.26
CA TYR A 138 4.60 -3.20 8.78
C TYR A 138 5.09 -3.36 7.35
N ARG A 139 4.65 -2.47 6.45
CA ARG A 139 5.31 -2.27 5.16
C ARG A 139 6.60 -1.50 5.42
N VAL A 140 7.76 -2.10 5.17
CA VAL A 140 9.08 -1.48 5.45
C VAL A 140 9.82 -1.08 4.18
N PHE A 141 9.47 -1.74 3.06
CA PHE A 141 10.05 -1.48 1.76
C PHE A 141 9.02 -1.66 0.65
N SER A 142 9.11 -0.86 -0.40
CA SER A 142 8.40 -1.13 -1.66
C SER A 142 9.28 -0.72 -2.83
N ARG A 143 9.26 -1.56 -3.87
CA ARG A 143 9.84 -1.27 -5.17
C ARG A 143 8.86 -1.66 -6.24
N PHE A 144 8.38 -0.70 -7.02
CA PHE A 144 7.41 -0.96 -8.08
C PHE A 144 7.79 -0.26 -9.37
N SER A 145 7.34 -0.86 -10.48
CA SER A 145 7.29 -0.26 -11.80
C SER A 145 5.83 -0.16 -12.21
N HIS A 146 5.42 1.02 -12.65
CA HIS A 146 4.08 1.21 -13.20
C HIS A 146 4.21 2.00 -14.49
N GLU A 147 4.01 1.35 -15.64
CA GLU A 147 4.28 1.92 -16.98
C GLU A 147 3.58 3.28 -17.22
N GLN A 148 2.48 3.56 -16.51
CA GLN A 148 1.73 4.81 -16.62
C GLN A 148 2.08 5.88 -15.55
N VAL A 149 2.89 5.54 -14.56
CA VAL A 149 3.36 6.47 -13.51
C VAL A 149 4.87 6.74 -13.68
N THR A 150 5.60 5.80 -14.31
CA THR A 150 7.05 5.79 -14.44
C THR A 150 7.44 5.16 -15.77
N ASP A 151 8.39 5.75 -16.51
CA ASP A 151 9.00 5.07 -17.66
C ASP A 151 9.64 3.76 -17.18
N SER A 152 9.55 2.71 -18.00
CA SER A 152 10.02 1.32 -17.76
C SER A 152 11.45 1.18 -17.18
N ALA A 153 12.27 2.23 -17.32
CA ALA A 153 13.62 2.33 -16.78
C ALA A 153 13.71 2.85 -15.32
N THR A 154 12.59 3.27 -14.70
CA THR A 154 12.60 3.96 -13.41
C THR A 154 11.89 3.13 -12.34
N THR A 155 12.66 2.40 -11.54
CA THR A 155 12.11 1.78 -10.32
C THR A 155 12.31 2.68 -9.12
N PHE A 156 11.24 2.94 -8.37
CA PHE A 156 11.30 3.73 -7.14
C PHE A 156 11.38 2.77 -5.95
N GLY A 157 12.39 2.95 -5.11
CA GLY A 157 12.42 2.33 -3.79
C GLY A 157 11.76 3.27 -2.78
N VAL A 158 11.00 2.69 -1.86
CA VAL A 158 10.29 3.40 -0.81
C VAL A 158 10.66 2.75 0.52
N LEU A 159 11.17 3.53 1.47
CA LEU A 159 11.39 3.11 2.85
C LEU A 159 10.38 3.78 3.77
N TYR A 160 9.82 3.03 4.71
CA TYR A 160 8.73 3.53 5.57
C TYR A 160 9.20 3.69 7.02
N LYS A 161 8.81 4.81 7.64
CA LYS A 161 8.83 5.04 9.09
C LYS A 161 7.40 5.08 9.58
N PHE A 162 7.03 4.08 10.38
CA PHE A 162 5.64 3.76 10.70
C PHE A 162 5.25 4.16 12.13
N SER A 163 3.98 4.56 12.33
CA SER A 163 3.32 4.76 13.63
C SER A 163 1.91 4.15 13.61
N PRO A 164 1.52 3.29 14.57
CA PRO A 164 0.16 2.76 14.66
C PRO A 164 -0.89 3.84 14.99
N GLY A 165 -2.09 3.72 14.42
CA GLY A 165 -3.20 4.66 14.64
C GLY A 165 -3.12 5.94 13.80
N ILE A 166 -4.12 6.81 13.96
CA ILE A 166 -4.17 8.15 13.36
C ILE A 166 -4.10 9.20 14.48
N SER A 167 -3.12 10.09 14.40
CA SER A 167 -2.87 11.09 15.45
C SER A 167 -3.85 12.28 15.37
N ASP A 168 -4.24 12.65 14.14
CA ASP A 168 -5.19 13.71 13.82
C ASP A 168 -6.09 13.22 12.67
N SER A 169 -7.37 12.94 12.96
CA SER A 169 -8.29 12.43 11.94
C SER A 169 -8.62 13.44 10.85
N THR A 170 -8.40 14.74 11.10
CA THR A 170 -8.74 15.81 10.14
C THR A 170 -7.81 15.84 8.93
N VAL A 171 -6.71 15.08 8.93
CA VAL A 171 -5.85 14.90 7.75
C VAL A 171 -6.62 14.39 6.54
N PHE A 172 -7.72 13.66 6.76
CA PHE A 172 -8.61 13.16 5.72
C PHE A 172 -9.73 14.14 5.31
N ASP A 173 -9.89 15.28 5.99
CA ASP A 173 -10.93 16.28 5.72
C ASP A 173 -10.51 17.18 4.55
N LYS A 174 -10.37 16.59 3.36
CA LYS A 174 -10.08 17.31 2.12
C LYS A 174 -11.38 17.79 1.47
N ASP A 175 -11.38 19.03 1.00
CA ASP A 175 -12.50 19.56 0.20
C ASP A 175 -12.33 19.14 -1.26
N PHE A 176 -13.26 18.30 -1.74
CA PHE A 176 -13.26 17.83 -3.12
C PHE A 176 -14.24 18.58 -4.03
N SER A 177 -14.90 19.63 -3.55
CA SER A 177 -15.96 20.35 -4.27
C SER A 177 -15.49 21.03 -5.56
N GLU A 178 -14.20 21.39 -5.63
CA GLU A 178 -13.58 22.03 -6.80
C GLU A 178 -12.87 21.03 -7.74
N CYS A 179 -12.84 19.74 -7.41
CA CYS A 179 -12.10 18.75 -8.19
C CYS A 179 -12.78 18.43 -9.51
N VAL A 180 -12.01 18.41 -10.59
CA VAL A 180 -12.52 18.15 -11.95
C VAL A 180 -12.22 16.72 -12.40
N GLU A 181 -13.20 16.05 -13.00
CA GLU A 181 -13.00 14.70 -13.53
C GLU A 181 -11.95 14.70 -14.64
N THR A 182 -11.06 13.70 -14.62
CA THR A 182 -10.06 13.48 -15.66
C THR A 182 -10.01 12.00 -16.02
N SER A 183 -9.61 11.70 -17.26
CA SER A 183 -9.27 10.35 -17.70
C SER A 183 -7.76 10.21 -17.79
N PHE A 184 -7.19 9.14 -17.23
CA PHE A 184 -5.85 8.70 -17.60
C PHE A 184 -5.95 8.09 -19.01
N THR A 185 -5.65 8.89 -20.04
CA THR A 185 -5.46 8.35 -21.38
C THR A 185 -4.14 7.59 -21.40
N SER A 186 -4.23 6.28 -21.61
CA SER A 186 -3.12 5.37 -21.92
C SER A 186 -2.28 5.84 -23.09
#